data_AF-A0A7S1Z9Q7-F1
#
_entry.id   AF-A0A7S1Z9Q7-F1
#
_cell.length_a   1.000
_cell.length_b   1.000
_cell.length_c   1.000
_cell.angle_alpha   90.00
_cell.angle_beta   90.00
_cell.angle_gamma   90.00
#
_symmetry.space_group_name_H-M   'P 1'
#
loop_
_entity.id
_entity.type
_entity.pdbx_description
1 polymer ?
#
loop_
_entity_poly.entity_id
_entity_poly.type
_entity_poly.pdbx_seq_one_letter_code
_entity_poly.pdbx_strand_id
1 'polypeptide(L)'
;LVHSLPLRGENFINARAVDRVFIEDGGMKLYEVTIVTEGNSCADPELRATLVWADPPGASGCVKCLVNDLDLTVINKQTGKMHYPNGKSNKDNNNNIERVIVSNPDHGTSYFVRVDAPNLDR
;
A
#
# COMPACT_ATOMS: atom_id res chain seq x y z
N LEU A 1 -1.13 -22.04 1.46
CA LEU A 1 -0.33 -21.58 0.31
C LEU A 1 -1.19 -21.01 -0.83
N VAL A 2 -2.41 -21.51 -1.05
CA VAL A 2 -3.32 -21.07 -2.14
C VAL A 2 -3.88 -19.63 -2.04
N HIS A 3 -3.44 -18.82 -1.06
CA HIS A 3 -3.85 -17.42 -0.91
C HIS A 3 -2.67 -16.43 -0.93
N SER A 4 -1.44 -16.93 -1.07
CA SER A 4 -0.23 -16.12 -0.92
C SER A 4 0.65 -16.09 -2.18
N LEU A 5 0.51 -17.07 -3.07
CA LEU A 5 1.26 -17.16 -4.32
C LEU A 5 0.34 -17.58 -5.46
N PRO A 6 0.51 -17.04 -6.68
CA PRO A 6 -0.17 -17.56 -7.85
C PRO A 6 0.28 -19.01 -8.11
N LEU A 7 -0.67 -19.92 -8.11
CA LEU A 7 -0.55 -21.35 -8.31
C LEU A 7 -1.47 -21.71 -9.48
N ARG A 8 -0.85 -22.16 -10.58
CA ARG A 8 -1.55 -22.45 -11.83
C ARG A 8 -2.65 -23.49 -11.59
N GLY A 9 -3.89 -23.12 -11.91
CA GLY A 9 -5.06 -24.00 -11.77
C GLY A 9 -5.70 -24.02 -10.37
N GLU A 10 -5.06 -23.39 -9.38
CA GLU A 10 -5.53 -23.37 -7.98
C GLU A 10 -6.04 -21.99 -7.58
N ASN A 11 -5.35 -20.91 -7.99
CA ASN A 11 -5.78 -19.55 -7.71
C ASN A 11 -5.32 -18.55 -8.78
N PHE A 12 -5.87 -17.35 -8.69
CA PHE A 12 -5.48 -16.21 -9.50
C PHE A 12 -5.17 -15.04 -8.58
N ILE A 13 -3.88 -14.71 -8.46
CA ILE A 13 -3.39 -13.55 -7.70
C ILE A 13 -2.70 -12.62 -8.70
N ASN A 14 -3.24 -11.41 -8.85
CA ASN A 14 -2.57 -10.35 -9.57
C ASN A 14 -1.70 -9.58 -8.58
N ALA A 15 -0.38 -9.68 -8.72
CA ALA A 15 0.59 -9.05 -7.83
C ALA A 15 1.58 -8.21 -8.64
N ARG A 16 1.84 -7.00 -8.16
CA ARG A 16 2.89 -6.12 -8.66
C ARG A 16 3.82 -5.80 -7.50
N ALA A 17 5.11 -6.10 -7.66
CA ALA A 17 6.15 -5.67 -6.74
C ALA A 17 7.03 -4.63 -7.45
N VAL A 18 7.33 -3.54 -6.75
CA VAL A 18 8.29 -2.52 -7.16
C VAL A 18 9.32 -2.40 -6.06
N ASP A 19 10.60 -2.31 -6.41
CA ASP A 19 11.72 -2.33 -5.48
C ASP A 19 12.68 -1.19 -5.79
N ARG A 20 13.37 -0.68 -4.75
CA ARG A 20 14.39 0.38 -4.83
C ARG A 20 13.95 1.60 -5.65
N VAL A 21 12.71 2.05 -5.43
CA VAL A 21 12.18 3.26 -6.05
C VAL A 21 12.71 4.48 -5.31
N PHE A 22 13.43 5.35 -6.01
CA PHE A 22 13.89 6.62 -5.45
C PHE A 22 12.73 7.61 -5.28
N ILE A 23 12.62 8.22 -4.10
CA ILE A 23 11.70 9.31 -3.78
C ILE A 23 12.47 10.39 -3.04
N GLU A 24 12.22 11.65 -3.39
CA GLU A 24 12.82 12.81 -2.74
C GLU A 24 11.92 13.34 -1.62
N ASP A 25 12.51 14.12 -0.72
CA ASP A 25 11.80 14.82 0.35
C ASP A 25 10.76 15.81 -0.25
N GLY A 26 9.53 15.74 0.23
CA GLY A 26 8.35 16.39 -0.37
C GLY A 26 7.80 15.71 -1.63
N GLY A 27 8.42 14.61 -2.07
CA GLY A 27 8.08 13.89 -3.29
C GLY A 27 6.87 12.97 -3.15
N MET A 28 6.42 12.43 -4.29
CA MET A 28 5.29 11.50 -4.37
C MET A 28 5.49 10.45 -5.47
N LYS A 29 5.02 9.23 -5.22
CA LYS A 29 4.85 8.17 -6.22
C LYS A 29 3.39 7.76 -6.32
N LEU A 30 2.93 7.55 -7.54
CA LEU A 30 1.56 7.16 -7.84
C LEU A 30 1.56 5.91 -8.73
N TYR A 31 0.84 4.89 -8.29
CA TYR A 31 0.61 3.68 -9.07
C TYR A 31 -0.88 3.49 -9.29
N GLU A 32 -1.27 3.16 -10.51
CA GLU A 32 -2.64 2.82 -10.83
C GLU A 32 -2.84 1.30 -10.84
N VAL A 33 -3.93 0.85 -10.25
CA VAL A 33 -4.36 -0.56 -10.21
C VAL A 33 -5.83 -0.63 -10.55
N THR A 34 -6.21 -1.53 -11.46
CA THR A 34 -7.62 -1.82 -11.78
C THR A 34 -7.97 -3.21 -11.29
N ILE A 35 -9.14 -3.32 -10.65
CA ILE A 35 -9.64 -4.58 -10.09
C ILE A 35 -10.17 -5.48 -11.21
N VAL A 36 -9.55 -6.64 -11.37
CA VAL A 36 -9.95 -7.64 -12.35
C VAL A 36 -10.36 -8.91 -11.61
N THR A 37 -11.65 -9.21 -11.63
CA THR A 37 -12.25 -10.41 -11.02
C THR A 37 -12.94 -11.29 -12.06
N GLU A 38 -13.01 -10.85 -13.33
CA GLU A 38 -13.51 -11.66 -14.44
C GLU A 38 -12.77 -13.00 -14.55
N GLY A 39 -13.54 -14.09 -14.69
CA GLY A 39 -13.00 -15.45 -14.78
C GLY A 39 -12.55 -16.06 -13.44
N ASN A 40 -12.61 -15.31 -12.33
CA ASN A 40 -12.17 -15.76 -11.01
C ASN A 40 -13.34 -15.85 -10.03
N SER A 41 -13.52 -17.02 -9.40
CA SER A 41 -14.48 -17.24 -8.32
C SER A 41 -13.98 -16.70 -6.97
N CYS A 42 -13.33 -15.53 -6.94
CA CYS A 42 -12.93 -14.90 -5.68
C CYS A 42 -14.19 -14.47 -4.94
N ALA A 43 -14.62 -15.28 -3.96
CA ALA A 43 -15.78 -14.99 -3.12
C ALA A 43 -15.61 -13.68 -2.34
N ASP A 44 -14.37 -13.38 -1.94
CA ASP A 44 -14.01 -12.19 -1.18
C ASP A 44 -12.77 -11.52 -1.81
N PRO A 45 -12.92 -10.72 -2.89
CA PRO A 45 -11.78 -10.05 -3.49
C PRO A 45 -11.24 -8.99 -2.54
N GLU A 46 -9.92 -8.82 -2.51
CA GLU A 46 -9.27 -7.77 -1.74
C GLU A 46 -8.17 -7.11 -2.56
N LEU A 47 -8.10 -5.78 -2.47
CA LEU A 47 -6.91 -5.04 -2.86
C LEU A 47 -6.02 -4.84 -1.62
N ARG A 48 -4.80 -5.36 -1.68
CA ARG A 48 -3.79 -5.19 -0.63
C ARG A 48 -2.61 -4.40 -1.18
N ALA A 49 -2.34 -3.23 -0.61
CA ALA A 49 -1.15 -2.44 -0.89
C ALA A 49 -0.27 -2.42 0.36
N THR A 50 1.01 -2.75 0.22
CA THR A 50 1.97 -2.73 1.32
C THR A 50 3.19 -1.92 0.91
N LEU A 51 3.55 -0.95 1.75
CA LEU A 51 4.77 -0.16 1.65
C LEU A 51 5.71 -0.60 2.77
N VAL A 52 6.99 -0.79 2.45
CA VAL A 52 8.05 -1.13 3.39
C VAL A 52 9.28 -0.32 3.04
N TRP A 53 9.96 0.22 4.04
CA TRP A 53 11.27 0.83 3.87
C TRP A 53 12.22 0.47 5.01
N ALA A 54 13.51 0.43 4.69
CA ALA A 54 14.56 0.31 5.69
C ALA A 54 14.83 1.71 6.25
N ASP A 55 14.18 2.04 7.36
CA ASP A 55 14.36 3.31 8.05
C ASP A 55 15.75 3.38 8.71
N PRO A 56 16.43 4.54 8.70
CA PRO A 56 17.66 4.74 9.47
C PRO A 56 17.46 4.44 10.97
N PRO A 57 18.53 4.14 11.70
CA PRO A 57 18.43 3.93 13.14
C PRO A 57 17.97 5.23 13.84
N GLY A 58 16.91 5.13 14.65
CA GLY A 58 16.44 6.24 15.48
C GLY A 58 17.43 6.63 16.59
N ALA A 59 17.24 7.83 17.14
CA ALA A 59 18.07 8.34 18.23
C ALA A 59 17.94 7.51 19.52
N SER A 60 19.02 7.39 20.29
CA SER A 60 18.99 6.65 21.57
C SER A 60 17.96 7.26 22.54
N GLY A 61 17.10 6.41 23.10
CA GLY A 61 16.04 6.84 24.03
C GLY A 61 14.78 7.42 23.35
N CYS A 62 14.64 7.31 22.02
CA CYS A 62 13.42 7.72 21.33
C CYS A 62 12.20 6.93 21.82
N VAL A 63 11.09 7.64 22.05
CA VAL A 63 9.76 7.03 22.26
C VAL A 63 9.09 6.73 20.92
N LYS A 64 9.40 7.56 19.91
CA LYS A 64 8.98 7.41 18.52
C LYS A 64 10.23 7.51 17.64
N CYS A 65 10.59 6.38 17.05
CA CYS A 65 11.91 6.19 16.44
C CYS A 65 11.90 6.22 14.91
N LEU A 66 10.75 6.49 14.31
CA LEU A 66 10.63 6.66 12.86
C LEU A 66 11.38 7.93 12.46
N VAL A 67 12.40 7.78 11.63
CA VAL A 67 13.25 8.87 11.13
C VAL A 67 12.67 9.43 9.85
N ASN A 68 12.43 8.57 8.86
CA ASN A 68 11.80 8.94 7.60
C ASN A 68 10.31 8.60 7.63
N ASP A 69 9.46 9.62 7.45
CA ASP A 69 8.01 9.49 7.41
C ASP A 69 7.57 9.35 5.95
N LEU A 70 7.09 8.16 5.58
CA LEU A 70 6.45 7.90 4.29
C LEU A 70 4.98 7.52 4.52
N ASP A 71 4.09 8.08 3.71
CA ASP A 71 2.65 7.92 3.84
C ASP A 71 2.05 7.15 2.65
N LEU A 72 1.49 5.97 2.90
CA LEU A 72 0.71 5.17 1.96
C LEU A 72 -0.77 5.56 2.04
N THR A 73 -1.36 5.89 0.90
CA THR A 73 -2.81 6.06 0.78
C THR A 73 -3.32 5.32 -0.46
N VAL A 74 -4.45 4.62 -0.33
CA VAL A 74 -5.17 4.04 -1.48
C VAL A 74 -6.43 4.86 -1.73
N ILE A 75 -6.60 5.34 -2.96
CA ILE A 75 -7.66 6.27 -3.34
C ILE A 75 -8.51 5.62 -4.42
N ASN A 76 -9.80 5.43 -4.16
CA ASN A 76 -10.75 4.99 -5.17
C ASN A 76 -10.93 6.09 -6.23
N LYS A 77 -10.60 5.82 -7.50
CA LYS A 77 -10.60 6.84 -8.56
C LYS A 77 -12.01 7.31 -8.94
N GLN A 78 -13.01 6.47 -8.75
CA GLN A 78 -14.40 6.77 -9.09
C GLN A 78 -15.06 7.63 -8.01
N THR A 79 -14.78 7.38 -6.73
CA THR A 79 -15.46 8.04 -5.60
C THR A 79 -14.59 9.06 -4.86
N GLY A 80 -13.28 9.05 -5.08
CA GLY A 80 -12.31 9.84 -4.31
C GLY A 80 -12.09 9.34 -2.87
N LYS A 81 -12.73 8.23 -2.47
CA LYS A 81 -12.61 7.68 -1.11
C LYS A 81 -11.16 7.29 -0.82
N MET A 82 -10.63 7.82 0.27
CA MET A 82 -9.29 7.50 0.76
C MET A 82 -9.33 6.35 1.76
N HIS A 83 -8.37 5.45 1.66
CA HIS A 83 -8.11 4.35 2.58
C HIS A 83 -6.71 4.53 3.16
N TYR A 84 -6.64 4.53 4.48
CA TYR A 84 -5.44 4.82 5.25
C TYR A 84 -4.82 3.53 5.80
N PRO A 85 -3.51 3.55 6.10
CA PRO A 85 -2.77 2.35 6.42
C PRO A 85 -3.05 1.87 7.84
N ASN A 86 -2.75 0.59 8.08
CA ASN A 86 -2.70 -0.03 9.41
C ASN A 86 -4.02 0.08 10.20
N GLY A 87 -5.15 0.12 9.49
CA GLY A 87 -6.49 0.20 10.09
C GLY A 87 -6.83 1.57 10.69
N LYS A 88 -6.02 2.60 10.41
CA LYS A 88 -6.26 3.96 10.88
C LYS A 88 -7.27 4.69 9.98
N SER A 89 -7.76 5.83 10.47
CA SER A 89 -8.56 6.79 9.70
C SER A 89 -7.73 7.96 9.15
N ASN A 90 -6.42 7.92 9.35
CA ASN A 90 -5.43 8.91 8.93
C ASN A 90 -4.08 8.22 8.69
N LYS A 91 -3.09 8.97 8.23
CA LYS A 91 -1.73 8.49 7.99
C LYS A 91 -1.03 7.88 9.21
N ASP A 92 -0.09 6.96 9.00
CA ASP A 92 0.62 6.26 10.08
C ASP A 92 2.08 6.70 10.23
N ASN A 93 2.25 7.80 10.94
CA ASN A 93 3.59 8.33 11.18
C ASN A 93 4.45 7.50 12.16
N ASN A 94 4.09 6.28 12.56
CA ASN A 94 4.80 5.52 13.59
C ASN A 94 5.49 4.25 13.07
N ASN A 95 5.10 3.75 11.90
CA ASN A 95 5.55 2.45 11.39
C ASN A 95 6.26 2.63 10.05
N ASN A 96 7.40 1.95 9.87
CA ASN A 96 8.09 1.86 8.57
C ASN A 96 7.54 0.74 7.65
N ILE A 97 6.38 0.20 8.04
CA ILE A 97 5.61 -0.79 7.31
C ILE A 97 4.17 -0.33 7.37
N GLU A 98 3.62 -0.02 6.21
CA GLU A 98 2.26 0.44 6.08
C GLU A 98 1.47 -0.47 5.14
N ARG A 99 0.26 -0.85 5.57
CA ARG A 99 -0.61 -1.68 4.75
C ARG A 99 -2.02 -1.14 4.69
N VAL A 100 -2.54 -1.05 3.47
CA VAL A 100 -3.95 -0.77 3.21
C VAL A 100 -4.62 -2.03 2.66
N ILE A 101 -5.80 -2.35 3.18
CA ILE A 101 -6.68 -3.41 2.67
C ILE A 101 -8.00 -2.76 2.30
N VAL A 102 -8.42 -2.93 1.05
CA VAL A 102 -9.76 -2.59 0.58
C VAL A 102 -10.50 -3.90 0.36
N SER A 103 -11.47 -4.18 1.22
CA SER A 103 -12.30 -5.39 1.14
C SER A 103 -13.39 -5.23 0.09
N ASN A 104 -13.65 -6.31 -0.64
CA ASN A 104 -14.70 -6.45 -1.65
C ASN A 104 -14.74 -5.28 -2.66
N PRO A 105 -13.62 -4.91 -3.31
CA PRO A 105 -13.67 -3.85 -4.30
C PRO A 105 -14.35 -4.34 -5.58
N ASP A 106 -15.19 -3.50 -6.18
CA ASP A 106 -15.95 -3.88 -7.38
C ASP A 106 -15.04 -4.10 -8.59
N HIS A 107 -15.43 -5.07 -9.43
CA HIS A 107 -14.79 -5.30 -10.72
C HIS A 107 -14.74 -4.02 -11.57
N GLY A 108 -13.60 -3.78 -12.25
CA GLY A 108 -13.40 -2.61 -13.10
C GLY A 108 -13.12 -1.31 -12.34
N THR A 109 -13.23 -1.31 -11.01
CA THR A 109 -12.84 -0.16 -10.18
C THR A 109 -11.34 0.06 -10.29
N SER A 110 -10.93 1.33 -10.35
CA SER A 110 -9.52 1.70 -10.41
C SER A 110 -9.13 2.46 -9.14
N TYR A 111 -7.95 2.17 -8.64
CA TYR A 111 -7.40 2.80 -7.45
C TYR A 111 -6.05 3.43 -7.78
N PHE A 112 -5.80 4.58 -7.16
CA PHE A 112 -4.46 5.10 -7.01
C PHE A 112 -3.86 4.58 -5.71
N VAL A 113 -2.71 3.92 -5.78
CA VAL A 113 -1.83 3.67 -4.65
C VAL A 113 -0.79 4.78 -4.64
N ARG A 114 -0.91 5.69 -3.68
CA ARG A 114 -0.05 6.87 -3.52
C ARG A 114 0.91 6.66 -2.36
N VAL A 115 2.17 6.98 -2.56
CA VAL A 115 3.20 7.08 -1.53
C VAL A 115 3.71 8.50 -1.51
N ASP A 116 3.53 9.20 -0.40
CA ASP A 116 4.03 10.55 -0.18
C ASP A 116 5.26 10.51 0.75
N ALA A 117 6.24 11.38 0.53
CA ALA A 117 7.43 11.52 1.38
C ALA A 117 7.45 12.91 2.05
N PRO A 118 6.55 13.19 3.01
CA PRO A 118 6.42 14.51 3.61
C PRO A 118 7.65 14.95 4.43
N ASN A 119 8.43 14.00 4.93
CA ASN A 119 9.59 14.29 5.76
C ASN A 119 10.62 13.16 5.67
N LEU A 120 11.73 13.42 4.98
CA LEU A 120 12.91 12.56 4.99
C LEU A 120 14.07 13.28 5.66
N ASP A 121 14.67 12.65 6.67
CA ASP A 121 15.92 13.13 7.25
C ASP A 121 17.04 13.01 6.21
N ARG A 122 17.86 14.07 6.10
CA ARG A 122 18.87 14.21 5.05
C ARG A 122 20.29 13.92 5.54
#